data_AF-A0A359G0P6-F1
#
_entry.id   AF-A0A359G0P6-F1
#
_cell.length_a   1.000
_cell.length_b   1.000
_cell.length_c   1.000
_cell.angle_alpha   90.00
_cell.angle_beta   90.00
_cell.angle_gamma   90.00
#
_symmetry.space_group_name_H-M   'P 1'
#
loop_
_entity.id
_entity.type
_entity.pdbx_description
1 polymer ?
#
loop_
_entity_poly.entity_id
_entity_poly.type
_entity_poly.pdbx_seq_one_letter_code
_entity_poly.pdbx_strand_id
1 'polypeptide(L)'
;SDRHELYRDENELNYVKEYDPLAKYRRMLLRYNRASEEELKEIEDKVSAEVRAAHKSALASPHPAPESIHDFVIPEPYPASQ
;
A
#
# COMPACT_ATOMS: atom_id res chain seq x y z
N SER A 1 14.77 -3.74 6.10
CA SER A 1 15.79 -3.42 7.12
C SER A 1 16.61 -2.21 6.67
N ASP A 2 15.96 -1.26 6.02
CA ASP A 2 16.64 -0.09 5.49
C ASP A 2 16.38 1.11 6.41
N ARG A 3 17.39 1.95 6.59
CA ARG A 3 17.35 3.14 7.45
C ARG A 3 17.99 4.30 6.70
N HIS A 4 17.18 4.92 5.84
CA HIS A 4 17.65 5.88 4.87
C HIS A 4 18.17 7.19 5.48
N GLU A 5 17.88 7.45 6.75
CA GLU A 5 18.38 8.59 7.51
C GLU A 5 19.89 8.49 7.78
N LEU A 6 20.51 7.31 7.63
CA LEU A 6 21.94 7.13 7.84
C LEU A 6 22.81 7.64 6.69
N TYR A 7 22.22 7.87 5.51
CA TYR A 7 22.95 8.20 4.29
C TYR A 7 22.24 9.21 3.38
N ARG A 8 21.10 9.75 3.81
CA ARG A 8 20.43 10.89 3.16
C ARG A 8 20.54 12.12 4.03
N ASP A 9 20.68 13.27 3.39
CA ASP A 9 20.75 14.56 4.06
C ASP A 9 19.36 14.98 4.57
N GLU A 10 19.31 15.57 5.77
CA GLU A 10 18.04 16.01 6.37
C GLU A 10 17.36 17.12 5.56
N ASN A 11 18.13 18.02 4.94
CA ASN A 11 17.55 19.10 4.13
C ASN A 11 16.90 18.54 2.87
N GLU A 12 17.53 17.53 2.26
CA GLU A 12 16.98 16.81 1.12
C GLU A 12 15.66 16.11 1.49
N LEU A 13 15.62 15.42 2.63
CA LEU A 13 14.41 14.76 3.13
C LEU A 13 13.28 15.76 3.40
N ASN A 14 13.60 16.89 4.02
CA ASN A 14 12.63 17.94 4.31
C ASN A 14 12.10 18.59 3.02
N TYR A 15 12.99 18.89 2.07
CA TYR A 15 12.61 19.38 0.75
C TYR A 15 11.63 18.41 0.09
N VAL A 16 11.98 17.13 -0.02
CA VAL A 16 11.09 16.13 -0.65
C VAL A 16 9.73 16.05 0.04
N LYS A 17 9.70 16.14 1.37
CA LYS A 17 8.46 16.13 2.16
C LYS A 17 7.58 17.36 1.90
N GLU A 18 8.16 18.55 1.75
CA GLU A 18 7.42 19.77 1.42
C GLU A 18 6.80 19.72 0.02
N TYR A 19 7.45 19.02 -0.92
CA TYR A 19 6.99 18.86 -2.30
C TYR A 19 6.18 17.56 -2.53
N ASP A 20 5.53 17.04 -1.49
CA ASP A 20 4.67 15.87 -1.59
C ASP A 20 3.54 16.08 -2.64
N PRO A 21 3.46 15.23 -3.69
CA PRO A 21 2.43 15.32 -4.71
C PRO A 21 1.01 15.11 -4.15
N LEU A 22 0.83 14.30 -3.11
CA LEU A 22 -0.48 14.08 -2.50
C LEU A 22 -0.98 15.33 -1.78
N ALA A 23 -0.11 15.97 -0.98
CA ALA A 23 -0.43 17.22 -0.32
C ALA A 23 -0.76 18.33 -1.35
N LYS A 24 0.00 18.39 -2.46
CA LYS A 24 -0.28 19.31 -3.57
C LYS A 24 -1.62 19.02 -4.24
N TYR A 25 -1.92 17.75 -4.53
CA TYR A 25 -3.15 17.34 -5.20
C TYR A 25 -4.39 17.61 -4.33
N ARG A 26 -4.31 17.30 -3.03
CA ARG A 26 -5.36 17.65 -2.04
C ARG A 26 -5.70 19.14 -2.10
N ARG A 27 -4.69 20.01 -2.07
CA ARG A 27 -4.89 21.47 -2.19
C ARG A 27 -5.55 21.87 -3.51
N MET A 28 -5.21 21.20 -4.61
CA MET A 28 -5.83 21.47 -5.92
C MET A 28 -7.31 21.08 -5.93
N LEU A 29 -7.67 19.92 -5.38
CA LEU A 29 -9.07 19.47 -5.32
C LEU A 29 -9.95 20.47 -4.57
N LEU A 30 -9.49 20.93 -3.40
CA LEU A 30 -10.21 21.93 -2.60
C LEU A 30 -10.27 23.29 -3.31
N ARG A 31 -9.16 23.77 -3.86
CA ARG A 31 -9.10 25.06 -4.57
C ARG A 31 -10.07 25.14 -5.74
N TYR A 32 -10.23 24.05 -6.48
CA TYR A 32 -11.09 23.98 -7.66
C TYR A 32 -12.47 23.40 -7.36
N ASN A 33 -12.86 23.30 -6.08
CA ASN A 33 -14.16 22.76 -5.61
C ASN A 33 -14.50 21.41 -6.27
N ARG A 34 -13.51 20.53 -6.37
CA ARG A 34 -13.67 19.16 -6.91
C ARG A 34 -14.02 18.14 -5.84
N ALA A 35 -13.75 18.47 -4.58
CA ALA A 35 -14.14 17.71 -3.40
C ALA A 35 -14.19 18.66 -2.20
N SER A 36 -14.92 18.31 -1.15
CA SER A 36 -14.90 18.99 0.15
C SER A 36 -13.87 18.39 1.11
N GLU A 37 -13.57 19.06 2.23
CA GLU A 37 -12.68 18.48 3.24
C GLU A 37 -13.28 17.23 3.90
N GLU A 38 -14.59 17.24 4.09
CA GLU A 38 -15.36 16.14 4.66
C GLU A 38 -15.32 14.92 3.74
N GLU A 39 -15.55 15.09 2.43
CA GLU A 39 -15.50 13.98 1.46
C GLU A 39 -14.11 13.34 1.42
N LEU A 40 -13.04 14.15 1.44
CA LEU A 40 -11.67 13.63 1.45
C LEU A 40 -11.36 12.88 2.75
N LYS A 41 -11.81 13.41 3.89
CA LYS A 41 -11.65 12.75 5.18
C LYS A 41 -12.42 11.42 5.24
N GLU A 42 -13.64 11.37 4.72
CA GLU A 42 -14.41 10.13 4.63
C GLU A 42 -13.70 9.06 3.80
N ILE A 43 -13.04 9.44 2.71
CA ILE A 43 -12.24 8.52 1.89
C ILE A 43 -11.05 7.99 2.71
N GLU A 44 -10.30 8.87 3.38
CA GLU A 44 -9.16 8.48 4.22
C GLU A 44 -9.60 7.51 5.35
N ASP A 45 -10.72 7.80 6.00
CA ASP A 45 -11.27 6.97 7.07
C ASP A 45 -11.72 5.60 6.55
N LYS A 46 -12.38 5.54 5.38
CA LYS A 46 -12.79 4.29 4.72
C LYS A 46 -11.57 3.43 4.37
N VAL A 47 -10.56 4.01 3.73
CA VAL A 47 -9.33 3.29 3.36
C VAL A 47 -8.59 2.80 4.61
N SER A 48 -8.52 3.60 5.67
CA SER A 48 -7.92 3.20 6.95
C SER A 48 -8.65 2.00 7.56
N ALA A 49 -9.98 1.99 7.52
CA ALA A 49 -10.79 0.87 8.00
C ALA A 49 -10.58 -0.40 7.17
N GLU A 50 -10.53 -0.30 5.84
CA GLU A 50 -10.27 -1.42 4.94
C GLU A 50 -8.88 -2.04 5.19
N VAL A 51 -7.85 -1.22 5.31
CA VAL A 51 -6.48 -1.69 5.60
C VAL A 51 -6.41 -2.39 6.96
N ARG A 52 -7.07 -1.85 7.99
CA ARG A 52 -7.14 -2.48 9.32
C ARG A 52 -7.86 -3.83 9.27
N ALA A 53 -8.96 -3.92 8.53
CA ALA A 53 -9.71 -5.16 8.37
C ALA A 53 -8.87 -6.23 7.64
N ALA A 54 -8.22 -5.86 6.53
CA ALA A 54 -7.32 -6.74 5.79
C ALA A 54 -6.14 -7.21 6.66
N HIS A 55 -5.52 -6.31 7.43
CA HIS A 55 -4.44 -6.66 8.35
C HIS A 55 -4.90 -7.66 9.43
N LYS A 56 -6.08 -7.44 10.03
CA LYS A 56 -6.64 -8.38 11.01
C LYS A 56 -6.93 -9.74 10.39
N SER A 57 -7.45 -9.77 9.15
CA SER A 57 -7.67 -11.02 8.42
C SER A 57 -6.35 -11.75 8.18
N ALA A 58 -5.30 -11.04 7.74
CA ALA A 58 -4.00 -11.64 7.46
C ALA A 58 -3.35 -12.24 8.71
N LEU A 59 -3.47 -11.59 9.87
CA LEU A 59 -2.96 -12.12 11.14
C LEU A 59 -3.76 -13.34 11.66
N ALA A 60 -5.05 -13.42 11.34
CA ALA A 60 -5.88 -14.56 11.71
C ALA A 60 -5.69 -15.77 10.77
N SER A 61 -5.09 -15.56 9.60
CA SER A 61 -4.82 -16.64 8.65
C SER A 61 -3.83 -17.64 9.24
N PRO A 62 -4.10 -18.95 9.11
CA PRO A 62 -3.16 -19.96 9.55
C PRO A 62 -1.87 -19.90 8.72
N HIS A 63 -0.77 -20.35 9.33
CA HIS A 63 0.45 -20.60 8.58
C HIS A 63 0.20 -21.69 7.51
N PRO A 64 0.91 -21.62 6.36
CA PRO A 64 0.83 -22.67 5.36
C PRO A 64 1.31 -24.00 5.94
N ALA A 65 0.75 -25.10 5.44
CA ALA A 65 1.19 -26.43 5.80
C ALA A 65 2.62 -26.66 5.29
N PRO A 66 3.52 -27.31 6.05
CA PRO A 66 4.90 -27.56 5.61
C PRO A 66 5.00 -28.23 4.23
N GLU A 67 4.01 -29.06 3.88
CA GLU A 67 3.93 -29.81 2.63
C GLU A 67 3.73 -28.89 1.41
N SER A 68 3.14 -27.71 1.59
CA SER A 68 2.88 -26.75 0.50
C SER A 68 4.16 -26.11 -0.05
N ILE A 69 5.33 -26.42 0.52
CA ILE A 69 6.65 -26.03 -0.02
C ILE A 69 6.87 -26.54 -1.45
N HIS A 70 6.28 -27.69 -1.81
CA HIS A 70 6.45 -28.30 -3.13
C HIS A 70 5.44 -27.78 -4.16
N ASP A 71 4.43 -27.03 -3.72
CA ASP A 71 3.45 -26.44 -4.62
C ASP A 71 4.11 -25.34 -5.46
N PHE A 72 3.73 -25.25 -6.73
CA PHE A 72 4.21 -24.23 -7.68
C PHE A 72 5.71 -24.23 -7.99
N VAL A 73 6.43 -25.33 -7.69
CA VAL A 73 7.85 -25.48 -8.06
C VAL A 73 8.03 -25.67 -9.57
N ILE A 74 7.17 -26.47 -10.19
CA ILE A 74 7.05 -26.61 -11.65
C ILE A 74 5.59 -26.47 -12.06
N PRO A 75 5.30 -25.93 -13.25
CA PRO A 75 3.93 -25.85 -13.75
C PRO A 75 3.34 -27.24 -13.96
N GLU A 76 2.01 -27.32 -13.99
CA GLU A 76 1.33 -28.56 -14.37
C GLU A 76 1.78 -29.02 -15.77
N PRO A 77 1.95 -30.34 -16.00
CA PRO A 77 2.32 -30.86 -17.30
C PRO A 77 1.34 -30.40 -18.38
N TYR A 78 1.87 -29.88 -19.48
CA TYR A 78 1.02 -29.53 -20.62
C TYR A 78 0.31 -30.80 -21.13
N PRO A 79 -1.03 -30.80 -21.24
CA PRO A 79 -1.75 -31.97 -21.73
C PRO A 79 -1.44 -32.16 -23.21
N ALA A 80 -0.93 -33.34 -23.59
CA ALA A 80 -0.87 -33.73 -24.99
C ALA A 80 -2.31 -33.88 -25.50
N SER A 81 -2.79 -32.93 -26.31
CA SER A 81 -4.02 -33.09 -27.07
C SER A 81 -3.89 -34.29 -28.02
N GLN A 82 -4.84 -35.23 -27.95
CA GLN A 82 -4.97 -36.32 -28.93
C GLN A 82 -5.28 -35.79 -30.32
#